data_AF-A0A0S2CGE6-F1
#
_entry.id   AF-A0A0S2CGE6-F1
#
_cell.length_a   1.000
_cell.length_b   1.000
_cell.length_c   1.000
_cell.angle_alpha   90.00
_cell.angle_beta   90.00
_cell.angle_gamma   90.00
#
_symmetry.space_group_name_H-M   'P 1'
#
loop_
_entity.id
_entity.type
_entity.pdbx_description
1 polymer ?
#
loop_
_entity_poly.entity_id
_entity_poly.type
_entity_poly.pdbx_seq_one_letter_code
_entity_poly.pdbx_strand_id
1 'polypeptide(L)'
;MLGEVLIKADVNKFKDGYFFLFKNIEQTKKDYKIIKEILDLSKKFEENIYIILAENKNLFMCNLDNLKIILDLHKNYIPALKVIFQNFNYTLNHLEMIQEWLLSSDFKQRFQDVNHPYPSLLDPKKLNDQAEKINYHNISGELAWKMNLPLPENYKLIWLWAACSGTMAIYTFFNYSDISTINANGWEDEKKVYIDNYTYILSKKTHVAIAPRVFENNDKIYYLFTSNVPLLYICRDPISIIRHAINHIGDQNSKIKPMMKQITLNSNFKELFPEILYWYSNSSKPELSSLIKVLDNYELYFKSYQRIKILKKDVLCFELNEISGLNARKTFDFIADKFFNVKCDYSFFSKRINRHQGDLVVLPVVYSIVIGEICINIVITTKNLMYFNSLEPKMTNEDYIDITSEIFKERKLMFDNIILLIKQKEYNILKNNQKCFIDSKKYLNGYMDAFEENEIKIKNNLITEEEILQYLQMRKDLRLKLKDILDEELNFIKINYPKYLKQWKYYQKFEQMCNET
;
A
#
# COMPACT_ATOMS: atom_id res chain seq x y z
N MET A 1 47.28 -10.98 16.42
CA MET A 1 48.06 -11.13 15.16
C MET A 1 49.56 -11.25 15.45
N LEU A 2 50.29 -10.20 15.87
CA LEU A 2 51.74 -10.33 16.12
C LEU A 2 52.09 -11.37 17.19
N GLY A 3 51.32 -11.45 18.28
CA GLY A 3 51.51 -12.51 19.29
C GLY A 3 51.34 -13.93 18.72
N GLU A 4 50.40 -14.13 17.78
CA GLU A 4 50.20 -15.44 17.14
C GLU A 4 51.37 -15.80 16.21
N VAL A 5 51.97 -14.82 15.54
CA VAL A 5 53.18 -15.03 14.72
C VAL A 5 54.36 -15.46 15.60
N LEU A 6 54.56 -14.80 16.73
CA LEU A 6 55.63 -15.13 17.67
C LEU A 6 55.44 -16.54 18.26
N ILE A 7 54.22 -16.89 18.65
CA ILE A 7 53.88 -18.23 19.14
C ILE A 7 54.11 -19.28 18.05
N LYS A 8 53.65 -19.05 16.82
CA LYS A 8 53.85 -19.99 15.70
C LYS A 8 55.33 -20.17 15.35
N ALA A 9 56.15 -19.12 15.47
CA ALA A 9 57.59 -19.21 15.23
C ALA A 9 58.28 -20.05 16.31
N ASP A 10 57.94 -19.87 17.60
CA ASP A 10 58.49 -20.67 18.70
C ASP A 10 58.04 -22.14 18.62
N VAL A 11 56.77 -22.40 18.31
CA VAL A 11 56.24 -23.78 18.11
C VAL A 11 57.00 -24.50 16.98
N ASN A 12 57.40 -23.78 15.93
CA ASN A 12 58.14 -24.33 14.80
C ASN A 12 59.64 -24.05 14.86
N LYS A 13 60.22 -23.76 16.03
CA LYS A 13 61.62 -23.34 16.14
C LYS A 13 62.65 -24.33 15.56
N PHE A 14 62.32 -25.61 15.54
CA PHE A 14 63.14 -26.68 14.94
C PHE A 14 62.70 -27.10 13.53
N LYS A 15 61.76 -26.35 12.93
CA LYS A 15 61.21 -26.51 11.58
C LYS A 15 61.20 -25.15 10.86
N ASP A 16 62.33 -24.45 10.90
CA ASP A 16 62.53 -23.15 10.25
C ASP A 16 61.60 -22.00 10.72
N GLY A 17 60.93 -22.13 11.87
CA GLY A 17 59.95 -21.15 12.35
C GLY A 17 60.51 -19.73 12.52
N TYR A 18 61.75 -19.60 13.01
CA TYR A 18 62.43 -18.30 13.11
C TYR A 18 62.98 -17.80 11.77
N PHE A 19 63.28 -18.68 10.82
CA PHE A 19 63.73 -18.30 9.48
C PHE A 19 62.63 -17.54 8.72
N PHE A 20 61.37 -17.97 8.87
CA PHE A 20 60.21 -17.27 8.28
C PHE A 20 59.64 -16.13 9.15
N LEU A 21 60.15 -15.90 10.36
CA LEU A 21 59.58 -14.95 11.31
C LEU A 21 59.52 -13.53 10.76
N PHE A 22 60.62 -13.04 10.15
CA PHE A 22 60.66 -11.69 9.59
C PHE A 22 59.61 -11.48 8.51
N LYS A 23 59.52 -12.42 7.54
CA LYS A 23 58.51 -12.42 6.47
C LYS A 23 57.08 -12.45 7.03
N ASN A 24 56.83 -13.27 8.05
CA ASN A 24 55.51 -13.38 8.68
C ASN A 24 55.13 -12.11 9.45
N ILE A 25 56.10 -11.42 10.05
CA ILE A 25 55.89 -10.11 10.68
C ILE A 25 55.54 -9.05 9.62
N GLU A 26 56.25 -9.01 8.49
CA GLU A 26 55.95 -8.08 7.40
C GLU A 26 54.54 -8.29 6.83
N GLN A 27 54.16 -9.55 6.56
CA GLN A 27 52.80 -9.88 6.12
C GLN A 27 51.76 -9.45 7.15
N THR A 28 52.00 -9.72 8.44
CA THR A 28 51.08 -9.32 9.52
C THR A 28 50.91 -7.80 9.61
N LYS A 29 51.97 -7.02 9.38
CA LYS A 29 51.89 -5.56 9.33
C LYS A 29 51.04 -5.08 8.14
N LYS A 30 51.19 -5.72 6.97
CA LYS A 30 50.37 -5.46 5.78
C LYS A 30 48.89 -5.77 6.08
N ASP A 31 48.59 -6.94 6.62
CA ASP A 31 47.23 -7.35 6.95
C ASP A 31 46.60 -6.39 7.96
N TYR A 32 47.34 -6.04 9.02
CA TYR A 32 46.87 -5.08 10.02
C TYR A 32 46.52 -3.72 9.42
N LYS A 33 47.32 -3.23 8.45
CA LYS A 33 47.03 -1.97 7.75
C LYS A 33 45.69 -2.06 7.00
N ILE A 34 45.47 -3.16 6.25
CA ILE A 34 44.19 -3.38 5.53
C ILE A 34 43.03 -3.43 6.52
N ILE A 35 43.16 -4.19 7.61
CA ILE A 35 42.11 -4.30 8.63
C ILE A 35 41.79 -2.93 9.23
N LYS A 36 42.81 -2.12 9.55
CA LYS A 36 42.61 -0.77 10.07
C LYS A 36 41.85 0.10 9.08
N GLU A 37 42.19 0.06 7.79
CA GLU A 37 41.49 0.81 6.75
C GLU A 37 40.01 0.39 6.62
N ILE A 38 39.72 -0.92 6.68
CA ILE A 38 38.34 -1.44 6.64
C ILE A 38 37.55 -0.96 7.86
N LEU A 39 38.14 -1.05 9.06
CA LEU A 39 37.51 -0.60 10.31
C LEU A 39 37.27 0.91 10.32
N ASP A 40 38.21 1.71 9.83
CA ASP A 40 38.04 3.16 9.74
C ASP A 40 36.99 3.55 8.68
N LEU A 41 36.84 2.74 7.63
CA LEU A 41 35.79 2.91 6.64
C LEU A 41 34.41 2.55 7.21
N SER A 42 34.28 1.46 7.98
CA SER A 42 33.00 1.04 8.56
C SER A 42 32.42 2.08 9.52
N LYS A 43 33.28 2.78 10.27
CA LYS A 43 32.88 3.88 11.18
C LYS A 43 32.13 5.01 10.46
N LYS A 44 32.38 5.24 9.17
CA LYS A 44 31.66 6.27 8.39
C LYS A 44 30.18 5.93 8.19
N PHE A 45 29.80 4.69 8.37
CA PHE A 45 28.44 4.20 8.20
C PHE A 45 27.76 3.88 9.54
N GLU A 46 28.39 4.30 10.65
CA GLU A 46 27.94 3.98 12.02
C GLU A 46 27.88 2.47 12.30
N GLU A 47 28.57 1.66 11.48
CA GLU A 47 28.59 0.21 11.61
C GLU A 47 29.77 -0.25 12.46
N ASN A 48 29.44 -0.83 13.62
CA ASN A 48 30.39 -1.51 14.47
C ASN A 48 30.49 -2.98 14.06
N ILE A 49 31.42 -3.28 13.16
CA ILE A 49 31.66 -4.64 12.68
C ILE A 49 32.58 -5.47 13.60
N TYR A 50 33.02 -4.96 14.76
CA TYR A 50 33.97 -5.65 15.63
C TYR A 50 33.44 -7.01 16.11
N ILE A 51 32.15 -7.09 16.45
CA ILE A 51 31.51 -8.34 16.89
C ILE A 51 31.49 -9.36 15.75
N ILE A 52 31.06 -8.93 14.55
CA ILE A 52 31.01 -9.78 13.35
C ILE A 52 32.41 -10.32 13.02
N LEU A 53 33.44 -9.47 13.11
CA LEU A 53 34.83 -9.85 12.88
C LEU A 53 35.36 -10.84 13.93
N ALA A 54 34.98 -10.67 15.19
CA ALA A 54 35.39 -11.58 16.25
C ALA A 54 34.78 -12.97 16.05
N GLU A 55 33.49 -13.04 15.70
CA GLU A 55 32.76 -14.28 15.44
C GLU A 55 33.22 -14.98 14.15
N ASN A 56 33.61 -14.21 13.12
CA ASN A 56 33.97 -14.72 11.80
C ASN A 56 35.47 -14.56 11.48
N LYS A 57 36.34 -14.52 12.49
CA LYS A 57 37.77 -14.18 12.35
C LYS A 57 38.47 -14.93 11.22
N ASN A 58 38.32 -16.26 11.17
CA ASN A 58 38.99 -17.08 10.15
C ASN A 58 38.47 -16.76 8.74
N LEU A 59 37.16 -16.68 8.58
CA LEU A 59 36.52 -16.36 7.30
C LEU A 59 36.92 -14.96 6.80
N PHE A 60 36.94 -13.98 7.69
CA PHE A 60 37.39 -12.62 7.40
C PHE A 60 38.85 -12.59 6.97
N MET A 61 39.75 -13.25 7.71
CA MET A 61 41.17 -13.28 7.38
C MET A 61 41.44 -13.98 6.04
N CYS A 62 40.73 -15.07 5.72
CA CYS A 62 40.85 -15.74 4.41
C CYS A 62 40.40 -14.86 3.24
N ASN A 63 39.51 -13.89 3.50
CA ASN A 63 38.89 -13.04 2.49
C ASN A 63 39.40 -11.60 2.50
N LEU A 64 40.43 -11.30 3.30
CA LEU A 64 40.89 -9.93 3.56
C LEU A 64 41.27 -9.17 2.28
N ASP A 65 42.04 -9.81 1.39
CA ASP A 65 42.47 -9.21 0.12
C ASP A 65 41.28 -9.00 -0.84
N ASN A 66 40.36 -9.97 -0.94
CA ASN A 66 39.17 -9.86 -1.78
C ASN A 66 38.24 -8.73 -1.31
N LEU A 67 38.05 -8.60 0.01
CA LEU A 67 37.31 -7.47 0.60
C LEU A 67 37.98 -6.15 0.25
N LYS A 68 39.31 -6.08 0.36
CA LYS A 68 40.05 -4.87 0.02
C LYS A 68 39.84 -4.46 -1.44
N ILE A 69 39.86 -5.42 -2.37
CA ILE A 69 39.60 -5.17 -3.80
C ILE A 69 38.24 -4.50 -4.02
N ILE A 70 37.16 -5.08 -3.49
CA ILE A 70 35.81 -4.53 -3.72
C ILE A 70 35.61 -3.17 -3.03
N LEU A 71 36.19 -2.98 -1.84
CA LEU A 71 36.08 -1.73 -1.09
C LEU A 71 36.87 -0.60 -1.77
N ASP A 72 38.04 -0.90 -2.32
CA ASP A 72 38.84 0.07 -3.06
C ASP A 72 38.22 0.44 -4.41
N LEU A 73 37.63 -0.55 -5.11
CA LEU A 73 36.90 -0.33 -6.36
C LEU A 73 35.75 0.66 -6.15
N HIS A 74 34.99 0.47 -5.07
CA HIS A 74 33.79 1.26 -4.77
C HIS A 74 34.06 2.40 -3.78
N LYS A 75 35.31 2.77 -3.52
CA LYS A 75 35.68 3.79 -2.51
C LYS A 75 35.01 5.16 -2.72
N ASN A 76 34.68 5.48 -3.97
CA ASN A 76 34.02 6.72 -4.37
C ASN A 76 32.50 6.59 -4.56
N TYR A 77 31.96 5.37 -4.47
CA TYR A 77 30.54 5.10 -4.58
C TYR A 77 29.96 4.73 -3.21
N ILE A 78 29.73 5.77 -2.40
CA ILE A 78 29.30 5.67 -1.00
C ILE A 78 28.07 4.75 -0.80
N PRO A 79 27.02 4.77 -1.66
CA PRO A 79 25.90 3.84 -1.56
C PRO A 79 26.28 2.35 -1.56
N ALA A 80 27.26 1.95 -2.40
CA ALA A 80 27.71 0.56 -2.46
C ALA A 80 28.45 0.15 -1.18
N LEU A 81 29.32 1.02 -0.67
CA LEU A 81 29.99 0.79 0.61
C LEU A 81 28.99 0.68 1.75
N LYS A 82 27.97 1.55 1.78
CA LYS A 82 26.93 1.53 2.81
C LYS A 82 26.20 0.19 2.85
N VAL A 83 25.72 -0.32 1.71
CA VAL A 83 25.00 -1.61 1.69
C VAL A 83 25.90 -2.79 2.05
N ILE A 84 27.20 -2.73 1.69
CA ILE A 84 28.20 -3.75 2.08
C ILE A 84 28.36 -3.80 3.59
N PHE A 85 28.58 -2.66 4.25
CA PHE A 85 28.82 -2.61 5.70
C PHE A 85 27.56 -2.89 6.53
N GLN A 86 26.40 -2.38 6.10
CA GLN A 86 25.12 -2.67 6.77
C GLN A 86 24.74 -4.16 6.72
N ASN A 87 25.30 -4.90 5.76
CA ASN A 87 25.08 -6.34 5.60
C ASN A 87 26.39 -7.13 5.73
N PHE A 88 27.36 -6.65 6.51
CA PHE A 88 28.74 -7.15 6.47
C PHE A 88 28.85 -8.65 6.77
N ASN A 89 28.10 -9.18 7.73
CA ASN A 89 28.09 -10.62 8.01
C ASN A 89 27.62 -11.43 6.79
N TYR A 90 26.58 -10.98 6.09
CA TYR A 90 26.12 -11.61 4.85
C TYR A 90 27.18 -11.49 3.75
N THR A 91 27.79 -10.30 3.62
CA THR A 91 28.87 -10.05 2.66
C THR A 91 30.04 -11.02 2.84
N LEU A 92 30.48 -11.26 4.08
CA LEU A 92 31.58 -12.20 4.35
C LEU A 92 31.22 -13.64 3.97
N ASN A 93 30.01 -14.08 4.26
CA ASN A 93 29.56 -15.45 3.99
C ASN A 93 29.31 -15.73 2.51
N HIS A 94 29.13 -14.68 1.68
CA HIS A 94 28.80 -14.79 0.26
C HIS A 94 29.74 -13.97 -0.63
N LEU A 95 30.98 -13.74 -0.19
CA LEU A 95 31.87 -12.76 -0.80
C LEU A 95 32.18 -13.05 -2.27
N GLU A 96 32.44 -14.31 -2.63
CA GLU A 96 32.81 -14.67 -4.01
C GLU A 96 31.76 -14.20 -5.04
N MET A 97 30.49 -14.52 -4.79
CA MET A 97 29.36 -14.12 -5.63
C MET A 97 29.12 -12.60 -5.59
N ILE A 98 29.23 -11.97 -4.41
CA ILE A 98 29.08 -10.52 -4.28
C ILE A 98 30.19 -9.79 -5.03
N GLN A 99 31.43 -10.29 -4.93
CA GLN A 99 32.58 -9.75 -5.63
C GLN A 99 32.41 -9.88 -7.15
N GLU A 100 31.98 -11.03 -7.66
CA GLU A 100 31.67 -11.22 -9.08
C GLU A 100 30.66 -10.16 -9.57
N TRP A 101 29.57 -9.97 -8.82
CA TRP A 101 28.54 -8.98 -9.15
C TRP A 101 29.07 -7.55 -9.11
N LEU A 102 29.74 -7.15 -8.03
CA LEU A 102 30.24 -5.79 -7.83
C LEU A 102 31.39 -5.41 -8.78
N LEU A 103 32.09 -6.40 -9.37
CA LEU A 103 33.09 -6.20 -10.42
C LEU A 103 32.50 -6.14 -11.84
N SER A 104 31.23 -6.54 -12.00
CA SER A 104 30.61 -6.67 -13.31
C SER A 104 30.36 -5.32 -13.99
N SER A 105 30.37 -5.33 -15.33
CA SER A 105 29.97 -4.18 -16.13
C SER A 105 28.47 -3.86 -15.95
N ASP A 106 27.63 -4.85 -15.68
CA ASP A 106 26.18 -4.67 -15.45
C ASP A 106 25.93 -3.86 -14.16
N PHE A 107 26.62 -4.19 -13.05
CA PHE A 107 26.53 -3.40 -11.82
C PHE A 107 26.97 -1.96 -12.06
N LYS A 108 28.11 -1.77 -12.73
CA LYS A 108 28.64 -0.45 -13.03
C LYS A 108 27.63 0.41 -13.80
N GLN A 109 27.09 -0.11 -14.90
CA GLN A 109 26.14 0.62 -15.75
C GLN A 109 24.83 0.92 -15.03
N ARG A 110 24.29 -0.04 -14.27
CA ARG A 110 22.97 0.08 -13.63
C ARG A 110 22.98 0.94 -12.38
N PHE A 111 24.10 0.99 -11.67
CA PHE A 111 24.16 1.61 -10.35
C PHE A 111 25.22 2.70 -10.26
N GLN A 112 26.47 2.39 -10.60
CA GLN A 112 27.59 3.30 -10.37
C GLN A 112 27.58 4.49 -11.34
N ASP A 113 27.42 4.25 -12.64
CA ASP A 113 27.49 5.29 -13.68
C ASP A 113 26.33 6.29 -13.59
N VAL A 114 25.19 5.87 -13.03
CA VAL A 114 24.01 6.72 -12.79
C VAL A 114 23.91 7.21 -11.33
N ASN A 115 24.92 6.93 -10.51
CA ASN A 115 24.97 7.24 -9.07
C ASN A 115 23.68 6.87 -8.31
N HIS A 116 23.21 5.64 -8.52
CA HIS A 116 21.97 5.14 -7.93
C HIS A 116 22.05 5.14 -6.39
N PRO A 117 21.04 5.61 -5.65
CA PRO A 117 21.14 5.74 -4.19
C PRO A 117 21.03 4.40 -3.43
N TYR A 118 20.48 3.37 -4.07
CA TYR A 118 20.23 2.06 -3.47
C TYR A 118 20.76 0.89 -4.34
N PRO A 119 22.08 0.72 -4.49
CA PRO A 119 22.63 -0.39 -5.26
C PRO A 119 22.34 -1.74 -4.59
N SER A 120 21.98 -2.73 -5.40
CA SER A 120 21.74 -4.10 -4.92
C SER A 120 23.04 -4.80 -4.58
N LEU A 121 23.08 -5.50 -3.45
CA LEU A 121 24.26 -6.26 -3.02
C LEU A 121 24.48 -7.54 -3.85
N LEU A 122 23.41 -8.08 -4.42
CA LEU A 122 23.41 -9.27 -5.26
C LEU A 122 22.90 -8.93 -6.66
N ASP A 123 23.25 -9.77 -7.64
CA ASP A 123 22.78 -9.65 -9.02
C ASP A 123 21.28 -9.99 -9.14
N PRO A 124 20.41 -9.01 -9.43
CA PRO A 124 18.98 -9.27 -9.55
C PRO A 124 18.60 -10.21 -10.69
N LYS A 125 19.41 -10.32 -11.74
CA LYS A 125 19.13 -11.22 -12.87
C LYS A 125 19.26 -12.67 -12.44
N LYS A 126 20.37 -13.03 -11.77
CA LYS A 126 20.57 -14.36 -11.19
C LYS A 126 19.49 -14.69 -10.15
N LEU A 127 19.09 -13.73 -9.32
CA LEU A 127 18.07 -13.95 -8.29
C LEU A 127 16.68 -14.35 -8.81
N ASN A 128 16.34 -14.00 -10.06
CA ASN A 128 15.09 -14.42 -10.70
C ASN A 128 15.14 -15.88 -11.21
N ASP A 129 16.32 -16.48 -11.35
CA ASP A 129 16.46 -17.88 -11.74
C ASP A 129 16.30 -18.80 -10.53
N GLN A 130 15.28 -19.67 -10.54
CA GLN A 130 15.04 -20.62 -9.45
C GLN A 130 16.08 -21.74 -9.39
N ALA A 131 16.87 -21.96 -10.46
CA ALA A 131 17.96 -22.92 -10.45
C ALA A 131 19.18 -22.43 -9.66
N GLU A 132 19.30 -21.11 -9.42
CA GLU A 132 20.38 -20.54 -8.64
C GLU A 132 20.26 -20.94 -7.16
N LYS A 133 21.42 -21.21 -6.54
CA LYS A 133 21.50 -21.61 -5.13
C LYS A 133 20.92 -20.53 -4.21
N ILE A 134 21.08 -19.26 -4.59
CA ILE A 134 20.52 -18.10 -3.89
C ILE A 134 19.63 -17.38 -4.90
N ASN A 135 18.33 -17.28 -4.57
CA ASN A 135 17.30 -16.72 -5.44
C ASN A 135 16.18 -16.11 -4.59
N TYR A 136 15.23 -15.42 -5.22
CA TYR A 136 14.17 -14.71 -4.48
C TYR A 136 13.29 -15.62 -3.59
N HIS A 137 13.18 -16.92 -3.87
CA HIS A 137 12.37 -17.84 -3.06
C HIS A 137 13.08 -18.29 -1.77
N ASN A 138 14.40 -18.12 -1.67
CA ASN A 138 15.18 -18.49 -0.49
C ASN A 138 15.74 -17.30 0.31
N ILE A 139 15.52 -16.07 -0.17
CA ILE A 139 15.79 -14.83 0.57
C ILE A 139 14.47 -14.30 1.14
N SER A 140 14.45 -13.94 2.43
CA SER A 140 13.27 -13.29 3.02
C SER A 140 13.12 -11.85 2.54
N GLY A 141 11.89 -11.32 2.50
CA GLY A 141 11.63 -9.94 2.12
C GLY A 141 12.40 -8.91 2.98
N GLU A 142 12.61 -9.19 4.26
CA GLU A 142 13.39 -8.33 5.16
C GLU A 142 14.86 -8.27 4.77
N LEU A 143 15.45 -9.41 4.43
CA LEU A 143 16.84 -9.48 4.01
C LEU A 143 17.00 -8.85 2.62
N ALA A 144 16.07 -9.11 1.71
CA ALA A 144 16.01 -8.48 0.39
C ALA A 144 15.95 -6.95 0.51
N TRP A 145 15.11 -6.43 1.40
CA TRP A 145 15.07 -5.00 1.71
C TRP A 145 16.42 -4.48 2.19
N LYS A 146 17.05 -5.11 3.20
CA LYS A 146 18.34 -4.65 3.74
C LYS A 146 19.46 -4.64 2.70
N MET A 147 19.42 -5.55 1.73
CA MET A 147 20.40 -5.69 0.65
C MET A 147 20.05 -4.86 -0.60
N ASN A 148 19.03 -4.00 -0.53
CA ASN A 148 18.52 -3.19 -1.64
C ASN A 148 18.17 -4.04 -2.89
N LEU A 149 17.65 -5.25 -2.71
CA LEU A 149 17.26 -6.06 -3.84
C LEU A 149 15.99 -5.47 -4.46
N PRO A 150 15.89 -5.37 -5.80
CA PRO A 150 14.63 -4.99 -6.42
C PRO A 150 13.57 -6.08 -6.21
N LEU A 151 12.31 -5.73 -6.44
CA LEU A 151 11.22 -6.73 -6.41
C LEU A 151 11.41 -7.77 -7.53
N PRO A 152 11.01 -9.03 -7.31
CA PRO A 152 11.01 -10.06 -8.35
C PRO A 152 10.16 -9.63 -9.55
N GLU A 153 10.51 -10.03 -10.78
CA GLU A 153 9.93 -9.44 -12.00
C GLU A 153 8.51 -9.93 -12.36
N ASN A 154 7.84 -10.68 -11.46
CA ASN A 154 6.56 -11.33 -11.73
C ASN A 154 5.32 -10.43 -11.47
N TYR A 155 5.39 -9.16 -11.86
CA TYR A 155 4.27 -8.21 -11.83
C TYR A 155 4.09 -7.52 -13.19
N LYS A 156 2.86 -7.17 -13.54
CA LYS A 156 2.52 -6.59 -14.87
C LYS A 156 2.26 -5.09 -14.86
N LEU A 157 1.98 -4.54 -13.69
CA LEU A 157 1.69 -3.12 -13.45
C LEU A 157 2.24 -2.71 -12.10
N ILE A 158 2.56 -1.43 -11.98
CA ILE A 158 2.77 -0.78 -10.68
C ILE A 158 1.60 0.17 -10.46
N TRP A 159 0.76 -0.11 -9.47
CA TRP A 159 -0.30 0.79 -9.08
C TRP A 159 0.25 1.90 -8.18
N LEU A 160 0.26 3.12 -8.69
CA LEU A 160 0.63 4.31 -7.94
C LEU A 160 -0.54 4.70 -7.02
N TRP A 161 -0.45 4.28 -5.76
CA TRP A 161 -1.51 4.51 -4.78
C TRP A 161 -1.71 6.02 -4.56
N ALA A 162 -2.96 6.50 -4.57
CA ALA A 162 -3.26 7.92 -4.36
C ALA A 162 -4.47 8.08 -3.45
N ALA A 163 -4.29 8.74 -2.31
CA ALA A 163 -5.36 8.96 -1.35
C ALA A 163 -6.55 9.68 -2.00
N CYS A 164 -7.76 9.36 -1.52
CA CYS A 164 -8.99 9.98 -1.99
C CYS A 164 -9.23 9.86 -3.50
N SER A 165 -8.61 8.92 -4.21
CA SER A 165 -8.67 8.85 -5.69
C SER A 165 -9.19 7.49 -6.18
N GLY A 166 -10.18 6.93 -5.50
CA GLY A 166 -10.85 5.68 -5.91
C GLY A 166 -10.04 4.41 -5.62
N THR A 167 -9.18 4.44 -4.60
CA THR A 167 -8.30 3.31 -4.24
C THR A 167 -9.07 2.02 -3.99
N MET A 168 -10.19 2.09 -3.27
CA MET A 168 -11.03 0.92 -3.05
C MET A 168 -11.65 0.37 -4.32
N ALA A 169 -12.01 1.22 -5.29
CA ALA A 169 -12.55 0.74 -6.56
C ALA A 169 -11.50 -0.04 -7.36
N ILE A 170 -10.27 0.46 -7.42
CA ILE A 170 -9.14 -0.22 -8.08
C ILE A 170 -8.78 -1.52 -7.38
N TYR A 171 -8.73 -1.51 -6.04
CA TYR A 171 -8.47 -2.71 -5.26
C TYR A 171 -9.53 -3.79 -5.45
N THR A 172 -10.82 -3.42 -5.45
CA THR A 172 -11.91 -4.35 -5.76
C THR A 172 -11.78 -4.87 -7.18
N PHE A 173 -11.49 -4.01 -8.16
CA PHE A 173 -11.28 -4.46 -9.53
C PHE A 173 -10.22 -5.56 -9.64
N PHE A 174 -9.05 -5.37 -9.03
CA PHE A 174 -7.99 -6.38 -9.10
C PHE A 174 -8.41 -7.70 -8.43
N ASN A 175 -8.86 -7.65 -7.18
CA ASN A 175 -9.16 -8.88 -6.43
C ASN A 175 -10.27 -9.74 -7.06
N TYR A 176 -11.23 -9.12 -7.74
CA TYR A 176 -12.39 -9.81 -8.29
C TYR A 176 -12.22 -10.19 -9.76
N SER A 177 -11.09 -9.81 -10.35
CA SER A 177 -10.71 -10.22 -11.70
C SER A 177 -9.60 -11.29 -11.66
N ASP A 178 -9.41 -11.97 -10.52
CA ASP A 178 -8.31 -12.89 -10.24
C ASP A 178 -6.91 -12.28 -10.45
N ILE A 179 -6.80 -10.95 -10.31
CA ILE A 179 -5.52 -10.24 -10.37
C ILE A 179 -5.04 -10.03 -8.94
N SER A 180 -3.92 -10.66 -8.59
CA SER A 180 -3.41 -10.51 -7.22
C SER A 180 -2.79 -9.13 -7.01
N THR A 181 -3.02 -8.58 -5.82
CA THR A 181 -2.39 -7.36 -5.31
C THR A 181 -2.26 -7.53 -3.80
N ILE A 182 -1.34 -6.80 -3.16
CA ILE A 182 -1.36 -6.66 -1.71
C ILE A 182 -2.60 -5.85 -1.28
N ASN A 183 -2.93 -5.86 0.02
CA ASN A 183 -3.95 -4.97 0.57
C ASN A 183 -3.68 -3.52 0.15
N ALA A 184 -4.73 -2.76 -0.18
CA ALA A 184 -4.63 -1.37 -0.64
C ALA A 184 -4.12 -0.35 0.41
N ASN A 185 -3.33 -0.81 1.37
CA ASN A 185 -2.72 -0.08 2.46
C ASN A 185 -1.50 0.71 1.99
N GLY A 186 -1.61 1.42 0.86
CA GLY A 186 -0.52 2.26 0.34
C GLY A 186 -0.18 3.46 1.24
N TRP A 187 -0.84 3.58 2.40
CA TRP A 187 -0.51 4.52 3.47
C TRP A 187 0.49 3.96 4.49
N GLU A 188 0.82 2.67 4.46
CA GLU A 188 1.78 2.02 5.37
C GLU A 188 3.23 2.40 5.04
N ASP A 189 4.13 1.98 5.93
CA ASP A 189 5.58 2.14 5.79
C ASP A 189 6.13 1.46 4.53
N GLU A 190 7.11 2.10 3.86
CA GLU A 190 7.65 1.61 2.58
C GLU A 190 8.30 0.23 2.68
N LYS A 191 8.95 -0.10 3.80
CA LYS A 191 9.56 -1.42 4.00
C LYS A 191 8.47 -2.47 4.14
N LYS A 192 7.41 -2.18 4.89
CA LYS A 192 6.28 -3.08 5.03
C LYS A 192 5.63 -3.35 3.65
N VAL A 193 5.36 -2.29 2.89
CA VAL A 193 4.77 -2.41 1.54
C VAL A 193 5.70 -3.17 0.59
N TYR A 194 7.02 -2.96 0.67
CA TYR A 194 7.99 -3.75 -0.09
C TYR A 194 7.92 -5.24 0.26
N ILE A 195 7.92 -5.60 1.55
CA ILE A 195 7.87 -6.99 2.01
C ILE A 195 6.55 -7.66 1.60
N ASP A 196 5.44 -6.95 1.70
CA ASP A 196 4.14 -7.45 1.27
C ASP A 196 4.15 -7.70 -0.25
N ASN A 197 4.61 -6.72 -1.06
CA ASN A 197 4.73 -6.89 -2.51
C ASN A 197 5.63 -8.10 -2.83
N TYR A 198 6.80 -8.18 -2.22
CA TYR A 198 7.76 -9.27 -2.40
C TYR A 198 7.13 -10.64 -2.16
N THR A 199 6.41 -10.80 -1.04
CA THR A 199 5.78 -12.05 -0.64
C THR A 199 4.64 -12.46 -1.60
N TYR A 200 3.81 -11.50 -2.03
CA TYR A 200 2.69 -11.79 -2.91
C TYR A 200 3.12 -12.07 -4.35
N ILE A 201 4.13 -11.35 -4.86
CA ILE A 201 4.68 -11.57 -6.21
C ILE A 201 5.22 -13.00 -6.37
N LEU A 202 5.85 -13.55 -5.33
CA LEU A 202 6.42 -14.91 -5.36
C LEU A 202 5.35 -16.01 -5.23
N SER A 203 4.20 -15.71 -4.62
CA SER A 203 3.16 -16.72 -4.36
C SER A 203 2.07 -16.80 -5.43
N LYS A 204 2.01 -15.84 -6.37
CA LYS A 204 0.90 -15.69 -7.32
C LYS A 204 1.38 -15.68 -8.78
N LYS A 205 0.51 -16.16 -9.69
CA LYS A 205 0.81 -16.22 -11.14
C LYS A 205 0.79 -14.85 -11.82
N THR A 206 -0.04 -13.93 -11.34
CA THR A 206 -0.26 -12.61 -11.95
C THR A 206 -0.43 -11.58 -10.85
N HIS A 207 0.43 -10.56 -10.81
CA HIS A 207 0.46 -9.56 -9.73
C HIS A 207 0.48 -8.10 -10.22
N VAL A 208 -0.13 -7.22 -9.43
CA VAL A 208 0.03 -5.76 -9.49
C VAL A 208 0.77 -5.32 -8.25
N ALA A 209 1.96 -4.74 -8.42
CA ALA A 209 2.71 -4.21 -7.30
C ALA A 209 2.17 -2.83 -6.90
N ILE A 210 2.11 -2.53 -5.61
CA ILE A 210 1.67 -1.21 -5.11
C ILE A 210 2.87 -0.32 -4.82
N ALA A 211 2.90 0.85 -5.43
CA ALA A 211 3.77 1.95 -5.02
C ALA A 211 3.05 2.81 -3.97
N PRO A 212 3.51 2.84 -2.71
CA PRO A 212 2.82 3.51 -1.61
C PRO A 212 2.96 5.04 -1.70
N ARG A 213 2.48 5.76 -0.67
CA ARG A 213 2.78 7.19 -0.47
C ARG A 213 4.25 7.39 -0.08
N VAL A 214 4.74 8.62 -0.25
CA VAL A 214 6.06 9.04 0.29
C VAL A 214 5.84 9.59 1.69
N PHE A 215 6.73 9.25 2.61
CA PHE A 215 6.97 10.05 3.83
C PHE A 215 8.38 10.62 3.74
N GLU A 216 8.60 11.81 4.31
CA GLU A 216 9.92 12.44 4.52
C GLU A 216 11.12 11.47 4.41
N ASN A 217 11.83 11.50 3.28
CA ASN A 217 13.05 10.70 2.96
C ASN A 217 12.89 9.17 2.84
N ASN A 218 11.67 8.66 2.71
CA ASN A 218 11.37 7.25 2.45
C ASN A 218 11.01 7.05 0.96
N ASP A 219 12.03 7.05 0.09
CA ASP A 219 11.88 6.88 -1.35
C ASP A 219 12.53 5.60 -1.90
N LYS A 220 13.14 4.79 -1.03
CA LYS A 220 13.88 3.59 -1.41
C LYS A 220 13.02 2.63 -2.22
N ILE A 221 11.78 2.40 -1.81
CA ILE A 221 10.90 1.46 -2.53
C ILE A 221 10.74 1.83 -4.02
N TYR A 222 10.72 3.12 -4.36
CA TYR A 222 10.55 3.55 -5.76
C TYR A 222 11.73 3.14 -6.65
N TYR A 223 12.93 3.13 -6.09
CA TYR A 223 14.14 2.67 -6.79
C TYR A 223 14.21 1.14 -6.90
N LEU A 224 13.45 0.40 -6.09
CA LEU A 224 13.40 -1.06 -6.13
C LEU A 224 12.38 -1.61 -7.14
N PHE A 225 11.57 -0.76 -7.79
CA PHE A 225 10.73 -1.11 -8.93
C PHE A 225 11.51 -1.09 -10.25
N THR A 226 12.30 -2.12 -10.53
CA THR A 226 13.18 -2.14 -11.71
C THR A 226 12.54 -2.69 -12.98
N SER A 227 11.49 -3.51 -12.88
CA SER A 227 10.84 -4.11 -14.06
C SER A 227 10.24 -3.04 -14.97
N ASN A 228 10.35 -3.26 -16.28
CA ASN A 228 9.83 -2.35 -17.30
C ASN A 228 8.32 -2.56 -17.53
N VAL A 229 7.51 -2.09 -16.58
CA VAL A 229 6.05 -2.14 -16.62
C VAL A 229 5.45 -0.76 -16.36
N PRO A 230 4.25 -0.45 -16.89
CA PRO A 230 3.69 0.87 -16.72
C PRO A 230 3.13 1.11 -15.31
N LEU A 231 3.04 2.40 -14.96
CA LEU A 231 2.37 2.90 -13.77
C LEU A 231 0.88 3.10 -14.04
N LEU A 232 0.02 2.53 -13.21
CA LEU A 232 -1.39 2.89 -13.17
C LEU A 232 -1.59 4.03 -12.17
N TYR A 233 -2.09 5.18 -12.63
CA TYR A 233 -2.35 6.35 -11.78
C TYR A 233 -3.76 6.90 -11.99
N ILE A 234 -4.51 7.07 -10.91
CA ILE A 234 -5.83 7.70 -10.95
C ILE A 234 -5.70 9.14 -10.48
N CYS A 235 -5.95 10.10 -11.38
CA CYS A 235 -5.98 11.51 -11.06
C CYS A 235 -7.40 11.98 -10.73
N ARG A 236 -7.52 13.03 -9.91
CA ARG A 236 -8.80 13.58 -9.46
C ARG A 236 -8.67 15.10 -9.27
N ASP A 237 -9.76 15.83 -9.45
CA ASP A 237 -9.86 17.25 -9.09
C ASP A 237 -9.32 17.47 -7.65
N PRO A 238 -8.28 18.30 -7.46
CA PRO A 238 -7.64 18.51 -6.16
C PRO A 238 -8.59 19.08 -5.10
N ILE A 239 -9.58 19.90 -5.48
CA ILE A 239 -10.58 20.41 -4.53
C ILE A 239 -11.51 19.27 -4.08
N SER A 240 -11.84 18.34 -4.99
CA SER A 240 -12.59 17.14 -4.63
C SER A 240 -11.78 16.14 -3.80
N ILE A 241 -10.45 16.09 -3.94
CA ILE A 241 -9.56 15.35 -3.03
C ILE A 241 -9.69 15.94 -1.62
N ILE A 242 -9.53 17.26 -1.47
CA ILE A 242 -9.64 17.96 -0.19
C ILE A 242 -11.02 17.74 0.43
N ARG A 243 -12.09 17.88 -0.35
CA ARG A 243 -13.45 17.62 0.12
C ARG A 243 -13.57 16.22 0.69
N HIS A 244 -13.05 15.22 -0.01
CA HIS A 244 -13.12 13.85 0.45
C HIS A 244 -12.33 13.66 1.74
N ALA A 245 -11.13 14.23 1.83
CA ALA A 245 -10.29 14.18 3.03
C ALA A 245 -10.97 14.81 4.26
N ILE A 246 -11.53 16.02 4.14
CA ILE A 246 -12.21 16.71 5.25
C ILE A 246 -13.42 15.90 5.75
N ASN A 247 -14.15 15.29 4.83
CA ASN A 247 -15.33 14.48 5.12
C ASN A 247 -15.00 13.02 5.48
N HIS A 248 -13.73 12.63 5.53
CA HIS A 248 -13.34 11.24 5.77
C HIS A 248 -13.58 10.85 7.23
N ILE A 249 -14.14 9.66 7.45
CA ILE A 249 -14.27 9.08 8.80
C ILE A 249 -13.02 8.24 9.12
N GLY A 250 -12.58 8.18 10.38
CA GLY A 250 -11.49 7.26 10.76
C GLY A 250 -12.00 5.84 10.94
N ASP A 251 -11.15 4.83 10.70
CA ASP A 251 -11.52 3.41 10.84
C ASP A 251 -11.95 3.02 12.27
N GLN A 252 -11.53 3.79 13.30
CA GLN A 252 -11.92 3.58 14.71
C GLN A 252 -12.92 4.61 15.24
N ASN A 253 -13.44 5.48 14.36
CA ASN A 253 -14.08 6.72 14.80
C ASN A 253 -15.62 6.68 14.76
N SER A 254 -16.24 5.61 14.27
CA SER A 254 -17.69 5.39 14.44
C SER A 254 -17.96 4.59 15.72
N LYS A 255 -18.77 5.14 16.65
CA LYS A 255 -19.13 4.49 17.92
C LYS A 255 -20.17 3.37 17.72
N ILE A 256 -19.85 2.38 16.89
CA ILE A 256 -20.71 1.24 16.60
C ILE A 256 -20.78 0.33 17.83
N LYS A 257 -22.00 0.10 18.33
CA LYS A 257 -22.26 -0.80 19.46
C LYS A 257 -22.76 -2.15 18.96
N PRO A 258 -22.56 -3.26 19.71
CA PRO A 258 -23.09 -4.58 19.33
C PRO A 258 -24.59 -4.59 19.00
N MET A 259 -25.39 -3.83 19.77
CA MET A 259 -26.84 -3.68 19.53
C MET A 259 -27.20 -3.07 18.16
N MET A 260 -26.29 -2.34 17.52
CA MET A 260 -26.48 -1.78 16.18
C MET A 260 -26.23 -2.82 15.08
N LYS A 261 -25.45 -3.86 15.40
CA LYS A 261 -25.11 -4.97 14.49
C LYS A 261 -26.04 -6.16 14.64
N GLN A 262 -26.75 -6.27 15.77
CA GLN A 262 -27.71 -7.34 16.01
C GLN A 262 -29.04 -6.78 16.51
N ILE A 263 -30.05 -6.88 15.66
CA ILE A 263 -31.36 -6.26 15.84
C ILE A 263 -32.45 -7.34 15.89
N THR A 264 -33.55 -7.04 16.57
CA THR A 264 -34.72 -7.94 16.71
C THR A 264 -36.00 -7.13 16.54
N LEU A 265 -37.16 -7.79 16.51
CA LEU A 265 -38.47 -7.13 16.42
C LEU A 265 -38.70 -6.03 17.48
N ASN A 266 -38.01 -6.11 18.62
CA ASN A 266 -38.17 -5.16 19.73
C ASN A 266 -37.11 -4.06 19.76
N SER A 267 -36.15 -4.08 18.83
CA SER A 267 -35.05 -3.11 18.85
C SER A 267 -35.55 -1.72 18.44
N ASN A 268 -35.24 -0.70 19.27
CA ASN A 268 -35.64 0.68 19.07
C ASN A 268 -34.77 1.36 18.01
N PHE A 269 -35.37 1.79 16.88
CA PHE A 269 -34.66 2.40 15.76
C PHE A 269 -33.77 3.59 16.15
N LYS A 270 -34.15 4.38 17.17
CA LYS A 270 -33.38 5.55 17.60
C LYS A 270 -32.00 5.21 18.16
N GLU A 271 -31.77 3.96 18.55
CA GLU A 271 -30.53 3.49 19.17
C GLU A 271 -29.65 2.66 18.22
N LEU A 272 -30.10 2.45 16.98
CA LEU A 272 -29.48 1.52 16.03
C LEU A 272 -28.42 2.15 15.12
N PHE A 273 -28.22 3.47 15.18
CA PHE A 273 -27.29 4.16 14.30
C PHE A 273 -26.17 4.83 15.11
N PRO A 274 -24.90 4.68 14.68
CA PRO A 274 -23.77 5.22 15.40
C PRO A 274 -23.67 6.74 15.24
N GLU A 275 -23.09 7.39 16.23
CA GLU A 275 -22.53 8.73 16.05
C GLU A 275 -21.28 8.62 15.16
N ILE A 276 -21.24 9.41 14.09
CA ILE A 276 -20.12 9.48 13.16
C ILE A 276 -19.10 10.49 13.70
N LEU A 277 -17.81 10.15 13.74
CA LEU A 277 -16.74 11.12 13.99
C LEU A 277 -15.84 11.25 12.76
N TYR A 278 -15.68 12.50 12.30
CA TYR A 278 -14.86 12.84 11.15
C TYR A 278 -13.39 12.96 11.56
N TRP A 279 -12.48 12.37 10.78
CA TRP A 279 -11.08 12.17 11.18
C TRP A 279 -10.35 13.48 11.48
N TYR A 280 -10.39 14.46 10.57
CA TYR A 280 -9.68 15.71 10.77
C TYR A 280 -10.34 16.65 11.78
N SER A 281 -11.68 16.68 11.80
CA SER A 281 -12.42 17.56 12.71
C SER A 281 -12.47 17.01 14.13
N ASN A 282 -12.38 15.68 14.29
CA ASN A 282 -12.56 14.97 15.56
C ASN A 282 -13.89 15.35 16.25
N SER A 283 -14.93 15.58 15.44
CA SER A 283 -16.26 15.98 15.89
C SER A 283 -17.34 15.28 15.05
N SER A 284 -18.60 15.41 15.47
CA SER A 284 -19.73 14.72 14.85
C SER A 284 -20.18 15.34 13.52
N LYS A 285 -19.53 16.43 13.10
CA LYS A 285 -19.69 17.07 11.80
C LYS A 285 -18.31 17.48 11.27
N PRO A 286 -18.10 17.44 9.96
CA PRO A 286 -16.86 17.95 9.39
C PRO A 286 -16.83 19.48 9.51
N GLU A 287 -15.66 20.05 9.72
CA GLU A 287 -15.45 21.49 9.91
C GLU A 287 -14.49 22.06 8.86
N LEU A 288 -14.84 23.19 8.24
CA LEU A 288 -13.98 23.84 7.24
C LEU A 288 -12.61 24.24 7.79
N SER A 289 -12.53 24.57 9.08
CA SER A 289 -11.27 24.82 9.79
C SER A 289 -10.27 23.67 9.67
N SER A 290 -10.76 22.44 9.48
CA SER A 290 -9.94 21.23 9.32
C SER A 290 -9.15 21.20 8.01
N LEU A 291 -9.45 22.09 7.07
CA LEU A 291 -8.66 22.26 5.84
C LEU A 291 -7.17 22.48 6.15
N ILE A 292 -6.83 23.21 7.22
CA ILE A 292 -5.43 23.43 7.61
C ILE A 292 -4.70 22.11 7.83
N LYS A 293 -5.34 21.16 8.52
CA LYS A 293 -4.78 19.84 8.82
C LYS A 293 -4.62 18.99 7.56
N VAL A 294 -5.52 19.15 6.57
CA VAL A 294 -5.38 18.49 5.27
C VAL A 294 -4.16 19.03 4.53
N LEU A 295 -3.96 20.36 4.52
CA LEU A 295 -2.81 21.00 3.89
C LEU A 295 -1.49 20.75 4.64
N ASP A 296 -1.54 20.55 5.96
CA ASP A 296 -0.37 20.13 6.74
C ASP A 296 0.03 18.68 6.41
N ASN A 297 -0.95 17.82 6.09
CA ASN A 297 -0.74 16.45 5.64
C ASN A 297 -0.73 16.30 4.12
N TYR A 298 -0.33 17.35 3.38
CA TYR A 298 -0.41 17.37 1.92
C TYR A 298 0.34 16.20 1.25
N GLU A 299 1.39 15.67 1.86
CA GLU A 299 2.18 14.56 1.30
C GLU A 299 1.36 13.29 1.06
N LEU A 300 0.31 13.06 1.86
CA LEU A 300 -0.63 11.96 1.67
C LEU A 300 -1.44 12.10 0.37
N TYR A 301 -1.67 13.34 -0.08
CA TYR A 301 -2.61 13.65 -1.15
C TYR A 301 -1.93 14.15 -2.44
N PHE A 302 -0.82 14.88 -2.34
CA PHE A 302 -0.28 15.72 -3.41
C PHE A 302 1.23 15.53 -3.60
N LYS A 303 1.68 14.27 -3.64
CA LYS A 303 3.07 13.87 -3.94
C LYS A 303 3.18 12.89 -5.10
N SER A 304 2.15 12.77 -5.94
CA SER A 304 2.14 11.84 -7.06
C SER A 304 3.18 12.23 -8.10
N TYR A 305 3.34 13.52 -8.41
CA TYR A 305 4.31 13.96 -9.41
C TYR A 305 5.75 13.65 -9.01
N GLN A 306 6.11 13.88 -7.75
CA GLN A 306 7.44 13.52 -7.24
C GLN A 306 7.73 12.03 -7.40
N ARG A 307 6.78 11.16 -7.04
CA ARG A 307 6.93 9.71 -7.20
C ARG A 307 7.10 9.30 -8.67
N ILE A 308 6.30 9.88 -9.57
CA ILE A 308 6.39 9.62 -11.01
C ILE A 308 7.79 9.99 -11.54
N LYS A 309 8.36 11.13 -11.10
CA LYS A 309 9.72 11.56 -11.47
C LYS A 309 10.80 10.57 -11.01
N ILE A 310 10.63 9.96 -9.83
CA ILE A 310 11.59 8.98 -9.30
C ILE A 310 11.48 7.66 -10.07
N LEU A 311 10.25 7.19 -10.30
CA LEU A 311 10.00 5.91 -10.96
C LEU A 311 10.41 5.91 -12.44
N LYS A 312 10.25 7.03 -13.15
CA LYS A 312 10.62 7.19 -14.57
C LYS A 312 10.05 6.09 -15.48
N LYS A 313 8.76 5.77 -15.30
CA LYS A 313 8.03 4.76 -16.09
C LYS A 313 6.93 5.39 -16.91
N ASP A 314 6.50 4.70 -17.96
CA ASP A 314 5.29 5.05 -18.70
C ASP A 314 4.09 5.05 -17.76
N VAL A 315 3.26 6.09 -17.84
CA VAL A 315 2.11 6.26 -16.93
C VAL A 315 0.81 6.10 -17.70
N LEU A 316 0.06 5.08 -17.36
CA LEU A 316 -1.35 4.92 -17.70
C LEU A 316 -2.20 5.69 -16.69
N CYS A 317 -2.62 6.89 -17.08
CA CYS A 317 -3.40 7.78 -16.23
C CYS A 317 -4.89 7.78 -16.59
N PHE A 318 -5.76 7.69 -15.60
CA PHE A 318 -7.20 7.85 -15.75
C PHE A 318 -7.74 8.91 -14.78
N GLU A 319 -8.71 9.69 -15.24
CA GLU A 319 -9.47 10.57 -14.35
C GLU A 319 -10.47 9.73 -13.53
N LEU A 320 -10.74 10.11 -12.28
CA LEU A 320 -11.61 9.35 -11.36
C LEU A 320 -12.96 8.96 -11.99
N ASN A 321 -13.57 9.83 -12.81
CA ASN A 321 -14.85 9.53 -13.44
C ASN A 321 -14.78 8.38 -14.44
N GLU A 322 -13.59 8.07 -14.99
CA GLU A 322 -13.37 6.93 -15.89
C GLU A 322 -13.45 5.58 -15.17
N ILE A 323 -13.24 5.55 -13.86
CA ILE A 323 -13.40 4.35 -13.02
C ILE A 323 -14.69 4.38 -12.20
N SER A 324 -15.66 5.20 -12.59
CA SER A 324 -16.91 5.38 -11.87
C SER A 324 -18.14 5.10 -12.75
N GLY A 325 -19.18 4.53 -12.14
CA GLY A 325 -20.46 4.30 -12.80
C GLY A 325 -20.33 3.48 -14.08
N LEU A 326 -21.00 3.92 -15.15
CA LEU A 326 -21.00 3.21 -16.44
C LEU A 326 -19.64 3.24 -17.16
N ASN A 327 -18.77 4.21 -16.84
CA ASN A 327 -17.44 4.31 -17.47
C ASN A 327 -16.47 3.26 -16.93
N ALA A 328 -16.65 2.83 -15.69
CA ALA A 328 -15.77 1.86 -15.01
C ALA A 328 -15.59 0.59 -15.85
N ARG A 329 -16.66 0.12 -16.49
CA ARG A 329 -16.61 -1.06 -17.35
C ARG A 329 -15.57 -0.95 -18.45
N LYS A 330 -15.61 0.12 -19.23
CA LYS A 330 -14.70 0.33 -20.35
C LYS A 330 -13.24 0.38 -19.89
N THR A 331 -12.98 1.07 -18.79
CA THR A 331 -11.63 1.24 -18.24
C THR A 331 -11.07 -0.06 -17.68
N PHE A 332 -11.89 -0.80 -16.95
CA PHE A 332 -11.49 -2.08 -16.36
C PHE A 332 -11.35 -3.18 -17.40
N ASP A 333 -12.23 -3.26 -18.41
CA ASP A 333 -12.07 -4.15 -19.58
C ASP A 333 -10.73 -3.87 -20.25
N PHE A 334 -10.43 -2.60 -20.51
CA PHE A 334 -9.17 -2.20 -21.12
C PHE A 334 -7.93 -2.64 -20.30
N ILE A 335 -7.95 -2.44 -18.98
CA ILE A 335 -6.82 -2.85 -18.11
C ILE A 335 -6.70 -4.37 -18.07
N ALA A 336 -7.82 -5.08 -17.89
CA ALA A 336 -7.88 -6.53 -17.83
C ALA A 336 -7.37 -7.18 -19.12
N ASP A 337 -7.88 -6.76 -20.28
CA ASP A 337 -7.48 -7.29 -21.58
C ASP A 337 -6.02 -6.97 -21.89
N LYS A 338 -5.58 -5.72 -21.65
CA LYS A 338 -4.24 -5.27 -22.04
C LYS A 338 -3.12 -5.92 -21.24
N PHE A 339 -3.34 -6.20 -19.94
CA PHE A 339 -2.25 -6.60 -19.04
C PHE A 339 -2.39 -8.02 -18.49
N PHE A 340 -3.61 -8.57 -18.45
CA PHE A 340 -3.91 -9.78 -17.69
C PHE A 340 -4.65 -10.86 -18.48
N ASN A 341 -5.35 -10.48 -19.56
CA ASN A 341 -6.20 -11.37 -20.35
C ASN A 341 -7.23 -12.13 -19.47
N VAL A 342 -7.87 -11.40 -18.57
CA VAL A 342 -8.90 -11.90 -17.63
C VAL A 342 -10.24 -11.27 -17.93
N LYS A 343 -11.33 -11.98 -17.60
CA LYS A 343 -12.70 -11.44 -17.70
C LYS A 343 -13.13 -10.89 -16.35
N CYS A 344 -13.76 -9.72 -16.35
CA CYS A 344 -14.24 -9.05 -15.15
C CYS A 344 -15.75 -9.24 -14.98
N ASP A 345 -16.20 -9.56 -13.76
CA ASP A 345 -17.62 -9.48 -13.42
C ASP A 345 -18.02 -8.05 -13.04
N TYR A 346 -18.67 -7.36 -13.99
CA TYR A 346 -19.12 -5.98 -13.82
C TYR A 346 -20.24 -5.77 -12.81
N SER A 347 -20.89 -6.83 -12.34
CA SER A 347 -21.97 -6.70 -11.37
C SER A 347 -21.50 -6.01 -10.08
N PHE A 348 -20.22 -6.18 -9.71
CA PHE A 348 -19.59 -5.55 -8.53
C PHE A 348 -19.08 -4.12 -8.75
N PHE A 349 -18.76 -3.76 -10.00
CA PHE A 349 -18.12 -2.47 -10.31
C PHE A 349 -19.10 -1.40 -10.80
N SER A 350 -20.31 -1.79 -11.19
CA SER A 350 -21.31 -0.89 -11.76
C SER A 350 -21.89 0.12 -10.76
N LYS A 351 -21.65 -0.08 -9.46
CA LYS A 351 -22.21 0.72 -8.36
C LYS A 351 -21.11 1.21 -7.41
N ARG A 352 -21.42 2.29 -6.70
CA ARG A 352 -20.50 2.86 -5.71
C ARG A 352 -20.35 1.90 -4.53
N ILE A 353 -19.10 1.64 -4.14
CA ILE A 353 -18.75 0.66 -3.09
C ILE A 353 -19.05 1.22 -1.68
N ASN A 354 -18.46 2.35 -1.35
CA ASN A 354 -18.62 3.14 -0.12
C ASN A 354 -18.00 4.52 -0.39
N ARG A 355 -18.38 5.58 0.32
CA ARG A 355 -17.68 6.88 0.28
C ARG A 355 -16.67 7.04 1.41
N HIS A 356 -16.65 6.19 2.43
CA HIS A 356 -15.86 6.41 3.66
C HIS A 356 -16.19 7.76 4.31
N GLN A 357 -17.45 8.19 4.23
CA GLN A 357 -17.95 9.46 4.78
C GLN A 357 -19.05 9.22 5.84
N GLY A 358 -19.10 8.01 6.40
CA GLY A 358 -20.11 7.58 7.38
C GLY A 358 -21.29 6.83 6.77
N ASP A 359 -21.48 6.89 5.44
CA ASP A 359 -22.52 6.16 4.73
C ASP A 359 -22.34 4.64 4.87
N LEU A 360 -23.45 3.94 5.08
CA LEU A 360 -23.53 2.47 5.18
C LEU A 360 -22.67 1.86 6.30
N VAL A 361 -22.09 2.66 7.20
CA VAL A 361 -21.07 2.23 8.17
C VAL A 361 -21.60 1.19 9.16
N VAL A 362 -22.92 1.21 9.43
CA VAL A 362 -23.56 0.25 10.32
C VAL A 362 -23.70 -1.14 9.69
N LEU A 363 -23.60 -1.28 8.37
CA LEU A 363 -23.69 -2.58 7.69
C LEU A 363 -22.38 -3.39 7.84
N PRO A 364 -22.44 -4.73 7.81
CA PRO A 364 -23.64 -5.56 7.80
C PRO A 364 -24.36 -5.55 9.16
N VAL A 365 -25.66 -5.82 9.16
CA VAL A 365 -26.52 -5.97 10.34
C VAL A 365 -27.27 -7.30 10.28
N VAL A 366 -27.36 -8.00 11.40
CA VAL A 366 -28.11 -9.25 11.53
C VAL A 366 -29.42 -8.98 12.24
N TYR A 367 -30.52 -9.27 11.56
CA TYR A 367 -31.85 -9.27 12.14
C TYR A 367 -32.23 -10.69 12.58
N SER A 368 -32.43 -10.87 13.87
CA SER A 368 -32.72 -12.16 14.49
C SER A 368 -34.18 -12.26 14.94
N ILE A 369 -34.80 -13.40 14.69
CA ILE A 369 -36.15 -13.76 15.16
C ILE A 369 -36.13 -15.14 15.78
N VAL A 370 -36.86 -15.31 16.88
CA VAL A 370 -37.08 -16.62 17.51
C VAL A 370 -38.48 -17.13 17.16
N ILE A 371 -38.56 -18.32 16.57
CA ILE A 371 -39.81 -19.06 16.30
C ILE A 371 -39.70 -20.43 16.99
N GLY A 372 -40.42 -20.60 18.10
CA GLY A 372 -40.25 -21.78 18.95
C GLY A 372 -38.83 -21.83 19.52
N GLU A 373 -38.12 -22.92 19.29
CA GLU A 373 -36.71 -23.11 19.70
C GLU A 373 -35.69 -22.69 18.62
N ILE A 374 -36.16 -22.18 17.47
CA ILE A 374 -35.33 -21.86 16.32
C ILE A 374 -35.05 -20.36 16.25
N CYS A 375 -33.77 -19.98 16.15
CA CYS A 375 -33.35 -18.62 15.85
C CYS A 375 -33.06 -18.48 14.36
N ILE A 376 -33.81 -17.61 13.68
CA ILE A 376 -33.66 -17.27 12.26
C ILE A 376 -32.88 -15.97 12.16
N ASN A 377 -31.93 -15.91 11.21
CA ASN A 377 -31.09 -14.74 10.98
C ASN A 377 -31.22 -14.24 9.53
N ILE A 378 -31.57 -12.96 9.39
CA ILE A 378 -31.55 -12.24 8.13
C ILE A 378 -30.38 -11.26 8.16
N VAL A 379 -29.43 -11.40 7.24
CA VAL A 379 -28.29 -10.50 7.09
C VAL A 379 -28.67 -9.37 6.13
N ILE A 380 -28.66 -8.14 6.64
CA ILE A 380 -28.80 -6.90 5.87
C ILE A 380 -27.40 -6.41 5.54
N THR A 381 -27.09 -6.29 4.25
CA THR A 381 -25.77 -5.86 3.79
C THR A 381 -25.85 -5.24 2.39
N THR A 382 -24.73 -4.86 1.82
CA THR A 382 -24.63 -4.56 0.38
C THR A 382 -23.88 -5.67 -0.33
N LYS A 383 -24.16 -5.85 -1.63
CA LYS A 383 -23.42 -6.79 -2.48
C LYS A 383 -21.91 -6.61 -2.33
N ASN A 384 -21.41 -5.37 -2.31
CA ASN A 384 -19.98 -5.10 -2.22
C ASN A 384 -19.38 -5.43 -0.83
N LEU A 385 -20.12 -5.17 0.27
CA LEU A 385 -19.61 -5.40 1.64
C LEU A 385 -19.53 -6.89 2.02
N MET A 386 -20.36 -7.75 1.41
CA MET A 386 -20.27 -9.21 1.64
C MET A 386 -18.87 -9.76 1.39
N TYR A 387 -18.24 -9.30 0.32
CA TYR A 387 -16.96 -9.83 -0.14
C TYR A 387 -15.81 -9.26 0.69
N PHE A 388 -15.84 -7.96 1.04
CA PHE A 388 -14.82 -7.37 1.90
C PHE A 388 -14.72 -8.03 3.26
N ASN A 389 -15.86 -8.41 3.83
CA ASN A 389 -15.90 -9.08 5.12
C ASN A 389 -15.65 -10.60 5.03
N SER A 390 -15.20 -11.10 3.87
CA SER A 390 -15.04 -12.54 3.60
C SER A 390 -16.31 -13.36 3.90
N LEU A 391 -17.48 -12.72 3.82
CA LEU A 391 -18.77 -13.37 4.04
C LEU A 391 -19.18 -14.16 2.81
N GLU A 392 -18.87 -13.68 1.61
CA GLU A 392 -19.37 -14.31 0.38
C GLU A 392 -18.97 -15.79 0.25
N PRO A 393 -17.71 -16.23 0.42
CA PRO A 393 -17.37 -17.67 0.38
C PRO A 393 -18.07 -18.50 1.46
N LYS A 394 -18.36 -17.89 2.62
CA LYS A 394 -19.09 -18.54 3.71
C LYS A 394 -20.58 -18.65 3.40
N MET A 395 -21.16 -17.62 2.77
CA MET A 395 -22.58 -17.56 2.45
C MET A 395 -22.92 -18.40 1.21
N THR A 396 -22.03 -18.54 0.22
CA THR A 396 -22.24 -19.46 -0.90
C THR A 396 -22.28 -20.92 -0.45
N ASN A 397 -21.52 -21.28 0.59
CA ASN A 397 -21.49 -22.64 1.14
C ASN A 397 -22.70 -22.99 2.05
N GLU A 398 -23.52 -22.01 2.42
CA GLU A 398 -24.56 -22.13 3.45
C GLU A 398 -26.00 -21.98 2.90
N ASP A 399 -26.21 -22.12 1.59
CA ASP A 399 -27.52 -22.03 0.92
C ASP A 399 -28.31 -20.74 1.24
N TYR A 400 -27.64 -19.58 1.21
CA TYR A 400 -28.34 -18.30 1.38
C TYR A 400 -29.13 -17.91 0.12
N ILE A 401 -30.30 -17.29 0.32
CA ILE A 401 -31.12 -16.69 -0.72
C ILE A 401 -31.38 -15.21 -0.46
N ASP A 402 -31.56 -14.45 -1.53
CA ASP A 402 -31.91 -13.03 -1.51
C ASP A 402 -33.43 -12.83 -1.45
N ILE A 403 -33.92 -12.31 -0.31
CA ILE A 403 -35.35 -12.03 -0.06
C ILE A 403 -35.70 -10.54 -0.15
N THR A 404 -34.78 -9.72 -0.66
CA THR A 404 -34.92 -8.25 -0.70
C THR A 404 -36.19 -7.81 -1.41
N SER A 405 -36.46 -8.40 -2.58
CA SER A 405 -37.64 -8.09 -3.38
C SER A 405 -38.95 -8.47 -2.69
N GLU A 406 -38.94 -9.45 -1.79
CA GLU A 406 -40.12 -9.91 -1.07
C GLU A 406 -40.43 -9.00 0.13
N ILE A 407 -39.39 -8.58 0.85
CA ILE A 407 -39.53 -7.69 2.01
C ILE A 407 -39.86 -6.25 1.56
N PHE A 408 -39.22 -5.77 0.49
CA PHE A 408 -39.30 -4.37 0.05
C PHE A 408 -40.10 -4.15 -1.24
N LYS A 409 -40.93 -5.12 -1.65
CA LYS A 409 -41.72 -5.08 -2.91
C LYS A 409 -42.49 -3.77 -3.13
N GLU A 410 -42.99 -3.18 -2.05
CA GLU A 410 -43.90 -2.03 -2.06
C GLU A 410 -43.17 -0.68 -1.94
N ARG A 411 -41.83 -0.66 -1.96
CA ARG A 411 -41.03 0.56 -1.85
C ARG A 411 -39.85 0.59 -2.82
N LYS A 412 -39.34 1.80 -3.04
CA LYS A 412 -38.02 2.02 -3.66
C LYS A 412 -37.01 2.31 -2.55
N LEU A 413 -35.88 1.61 -2.57
CA LEU A 413 -34.77 1.87 -1.66
C LEU A 413 -33.93 3.06 -2.13
N MET A 414 -33.38 3.81 -1.18
CA MET A 414 -32.38 4.86 -1.44
C MET A 414 -31.10 4.27 -2.06
N PHE A 415 -30.74 3.05 -1.67
CA PHE A 415 -29.59 2.30 -2.17
C PHE A 415 -30.06 1.02 -2.87
N ASP A 416 -29.74 0.90 -4.15
CA ASP A 416 -30.16 -0.22 -5.00
C ASP A 416 -29.27 -1.46 -4.89
N ASN A 417 -28.21 -1.38 -4.08
CA ASN A 417 -27.26 -2.47 -3.82
C ASN A 417 -27.45 -3.11 -2.43
N ILE A 418 -28.43 -2.67 -1.65
CA ILE A 418 -28.83 -3.32 -0.39
C ILE A 418 -29.49 -4.66 -0.70
N ILE A 419 -29.10 -5.68 0.06
CA ILE A 419 -29.61 -7.03 -0.02
C ILE A 419 -29.91 -7.62 1.35
N LEU A 420 -30.93 -8.47 1.44
CA LEU A 420 -31.34 -9.24 2.61
C LEU A 420 -31.14 -10.73 2.32
N LEU A 421 -30.22 -11.34 3.07
CA LEU A 421 -29.86 -12.74 2.90
C LEU A 421 -30.32 -13.58 4.07
N ILE A 422 -30.91 -14.73 3.78
CA ILE A 422 -31.38 -15.71 4.76
C ILE A 422 -31.04 -17.12 4.27
N LYS A 423 -30.77 -18.07 5.17
CA LYS A 423 -30.60 -19.48 4.79
C LYS A 423 -31.91 -20.03 4.25
N GLN A 424 -31.86 -20.80 3.17
CA GLN A 424 -33.05 -21.38 2.52
C GLN A 424 -33.96 -22.13 3.52
N LYS A 425 -33.36 -22.89 4.46
CA LYS A 425 -34.10 -23.62 5.50
C LYS A 425 -34.82 -22.68 6.47
N GLU A 426 -34.14 -21.61 6.91
CA GLU A 426 -34.69 -20.60 7.81
C GLU A 426 -35.80 -19.78 7.13
N TYR A 427 -35.64 -19.48 5.85
CA TYR A 427 -36.67 -18.82 5.05
C TYR A 427 -37.97 -19.64 5.01
N ASN A 428 -37.87 -20.95 4.77
CA ASN A 428 -39.05 -21.82 4.72
C ASN A 428 -39.79 -21.82 6.07
N ILE A 429 -39.06 -21.82 7.19
CA ILE A 429 -39.65 -21.75 8.55
C ILE A 429 -40.33 -20.40 8.75
N LEU A 430 -39.65 -19.30 8.42
CA LEU A 430 -40.19 -17.95 8.54
C LEU A 430 -41.47 -17.81 7.70
N LYS A 431 -41.43 -18.27 6.45
CA LYS A 431 -42.53 -18.16 5.48
C LYS A 431 -43.78 -18.94 5.90
N ASN A 432 -43.60 -20.10 6.53
CA ASN A 432 -44.69 -20.91 7.07
C ASN A 432 -45.34 -20.28 8.30
N ASN A 433 -44.63 -19.43 9.05
CA ASN A 433 -45.19 -18.65 10.15
C ASN A 433 -45.65 -17.27 9.66
N GLN A 434 -46.87 -17.18 9.14
CA GLN A 434 -47.40 -15.96 8.53
C GLN A 434 -47.33 -14.73 9.45
N LYS A 435 -47.62 -14.89 10.74
CA LYS A 435 -47.56 -13.78 11.70
C LYS A 435 -46.14 -13.25 11.82
N CYS A 436 -45.17 -14.13 12.12
CA CYS A 436 -43.77 -13.74 12.22
C CYS A 436 -43.28 -13.12 10.91
N PHE A 437 -43.61 -13.70 9.75
CA PHE A 437 -43.22 -13.15 8.45
C PHE A 437 -43.75 -11.72 8.21
N ILE A 438 -45.03 -11.47 8.51
CA ILE A 438 -45.66 -10.14 8.37
C ILE A 438 -45.02 -9.14 9.35
N ASP A 439 -44.84 -9.53 10.61
CA ASP A 439 -44.19 -8.68 11.63
C ASP A 439 -42.74 -8.36 11.24
N SER A 440 -42.02 -9.34 10.69
CA SER A 440 -40.66 -9.16 10.15
C SER A 440 -40.63 -8.16 9.02
N LYS A 441 -41.52 -8.33 8.04
CA LYS A 441 -41.60 -7.45 6.88
C LYS A 441 -41.90 -6.02 7.33
N LYS A 442 -42.83 -5.84 8.26
CA LYS A 442 -43.16 -4.52 8.83
C LYS A 442 -41.97 -3.91 9.55
N TYR A 443 -41.30 -4.66 10.41
CA TYR A 443 -40.14 -4.18 11.17
C TYR A 443 -38.98 -3.80 10.26
N LEU A 444 -38.61 -4.66 9.30
CA LEU A 444 -37.52 -4.42 8.36
C LEU A 444 -37.78 -3.19 7.48
N ASN A 445 -39.04 -2.93 7.09
CA ASN A 445 -39.39 -1.69 6.39
C ASN A 445 -39.19 -0.46 7.28
N GLY A 446 -39.64 -0.49 8.54
CA GLY A 446 -39.42 0.62 9.48
C GLY A 446 -37.94 0.84 9.84
N TYR A 447 -37.17 -0.24 9.94
CA TYR A 447 -35.71 -0.16 10.09
C TYR A 447 -35.07 0.53 8.88
N MET A 448 -35.50 0.17 7.67
CA MET A 448 -34.99 0.77 6.44
C MET A 448 -35.34 2.26 6.33
N ASP A 449 -36.53 2.68 6.76
CA ASP A 449 -36.89 4.11 6.85
C ASP A 449 -35.94 4.86 7.77
N ALA A 450 -35.73 4.34 8.99
CA ALA A 450 -34.85 4.97 9.96
C ALA A 450 -33.39 4.99 9.49
N PHE A 451 -32.95 3.95 8.78
CA PHE A 451 -31.64 3.88 8.16
C PHE A 451 -31.46 4.93 7.07
N GLU A 452 -32.41 5.04 6.13
CA GLU A 452 -32.38 6.03 5.06
C GLU A 452 -32.44 7.47 5.60
N GLU A 453 -33.22 7.73 6.65
CA GLU A 453 -33.20 9.02 7.37
C GLU A 453 -31.82 9.34 7.96
N ASN A 454 -31.15 8.35 8.55
CA ASN A 454 -29.80 8.52 9.09
C ASN A 454 -28.79 8.83 7.96
N GLU A 455 -28.89 8.13 6.83
CA GLU A 455 -28.03 8.35 5.66
C GLU A 455 -28.22 9.76 5.06
N ILE A 456 -29.46 10.26 5.03
CA ILE A 456 -29.75 11.65 4.63
C ILE A 456 -29.10 12.64 5.60
N LYS A 457 -29.20 12.42 6.92
CA LYS A 457 -28.56 13.27 7.94
C LYS A 457 -27.04 13.33 7.75
N ILE A 458 -26.40 12.18 7.53
CA ILE A 458 -24.95 12.10 7.26
C ILE A 458 -24.62 12.92 6.02
N LYS A 459 -25.32 12.67 4.90
CA LYS A 459 -25.11 13.39 3.63
C LYS A 459 -25.25 14.90 3.77
N ASN A 460 -26.23 15.38 4.54
CA ASN A 460 -26.49 16.80 4.74
C ASN A 460 -25.45 17.50 5.63
N ASN A 461 -24.66 16.74 6.40
CA ASN A 461 -23.56 17.31 7.20
C ASN A 461 -22.25 17.46 6.41
N LEU A 462 -22.14 16.86 5.23
CA LEU A 462 -20.89 16.84 4.47
C LEU A 462 -20.59 18.22 3.87
N ILE A 463 -19.34 18.64 4.00
CA ILE A 463 -18.82 19.85 3.36
C ILE A 463 -18.73 19.61 1.85
N THR A 464 -19.14 20.61 1.06
CA THR A 464 -19.09 20.63 -0.40
C THR A 464 -17.82 21.30 -0.94
N GLU A 465 -17.48 21.05 -2.19
CA GLU A 465 -16.37 21.77 -2.86
C GLU A 465 -16.62 23.29 -2.92
N GLU A 466 -17.87 23.73 -3.08
CA GLU A 466 -18.20 25.17 -3.14
C GLU A 466 -17.95 25.86 -1.80
N GLU A 467 -18.29 25.22 -0.68
CA GLU A 467 -17.97 25.74 0.67
C GLU A 467 -16.47 25.82 0.91
N ILE A 468 -15.68 24.85 0.41
CA ILE A 468 -14.22 24.90 0.48
C ILE A 468 -13.67 26.07 -0.32
N LEU A 469 -14.18 26.31 -1.53
CA LEU A 469 -13.78 27.46 -2.34
C LEU A 469 -14.12 28.78 -1.67
N GLN A 470 -15.34 28.94 -1.13
CA GLN A 470 -15.73 30.13 -0.37
C GLN A 470 -14.81 30.36 0.84
N TYR A 471 -14.46 29.29 1.56
CA TYR A 471 -13.53 29.36 2.68
C TYR A 471 -12.13 29.81 2.25
N LEU A 472 -11.61 29.24 1.16
CA LEU A 472 -10.32 29.62 0.55
C LEU A 472 -10.32 31.07 0.03
N GLN A 473 -11.47 31.58 -0.43
CA GLN A 473 -11.60 32.99 -0.84
C GLN A 473 -11.32 33.94 0.33
N MET A 474 -11.87 33.62 1.51
CA MET A 474 -11.69 34.39 2.75
C MET A 474 -10.32 34.15 3.41
N ARG A 475 -9.70 32.99 3.18
CA ARG A 475 -8.42 32.57 3.78
C ARG A 475 -7.27 32.63 2.79
N LYS A 476 -6.78 33.85 2.53
CA LYS A 476 -5.66 34.12 1.60
C LYS A 476 -4.42 33.28 1.93
N ASP A 477 -4.10 33.11 3.21
CA ASP A 477 -2.99 32.30 3.69
C ASP A 477 -3.10 30.82 3.24
N LEU A 478 -4.26 30.19 3.45
CA LEU A 478 -4.50 28.81 3.06
C LEU A 478 -4.58 28.65 1.54
N ARG A 479 -5.15 29.65 0.84
CA ARG A 479 -5.20 29.68 -0.62
C ARG A 479 -3.81 29.68 -1.25
N LEU A 480 -2.91 30.53 -0.76
CA LEU A 480 -1.53 30.58 -1.25
C LEU A 480 -0.79 29.27 -0.94
N LYS A 481 -0.92 28.73 0.27
CA LYS A 481 -0.35 27.43 0.63
C LYS A 481 -0.83 26.31 -0.31
N LEU A 482 -2.13 26.24 -0.58
CA LEU A 482 -2.67 25.24 -1.50
C LEU A 482 -2.18 25.46 -2.94
N LYS A 483 -2.08 26.71 -3.38
CA LYS A 483 -1.56 27.04 -4.72
C LYS A 483 -0.13 26.52 -4.89
N ASP A 484 0.75 26.76 -3.93
CA ASP A 484 2.14 26.31 -3.98
C ASP A 484 2.24 24.77 -4.09
N ILE A 485 1.42 24.04 -3.31
CA ILE A 485 1.33 22.58 -3.36
C ILE A 485 0.88 22.10 -4.75
N LEU A 486 -0.20 22.70 -5.28
CA LEU A 486 -0.79 22.27 -6.56
C LEU A 486 0.03 22.67 -7.78
N ASP A 487 0.80 23.76 -7.69
CA ASP A 487 1.71 24.17 -8.76
C ASP A 487 2.80 23.13 -9.00
N GLU A 488 3.28 22.44 -7.96
CA GLU A 488 4.15 21.27 -8.14
C GLU A 488 3.36 20.03 -8.60
N GLU A 489 2.36 19.60 -7.83
CA GLU A 489 1.69 18.30 -8.02
C GLU A 489 1.05 18.17 -9.42
N LEU A 490 0.45 19.24 -9.94
CA LEU A 490 -0.30 19.18 -11.19
C LEU A 490 0.58 19.26 -12.44
N ASN A 491 1.89 19.45 -12.33
CA ASN A 491 2.78 19.55 -13.48
C ASN A 491 2.69 18.34 -14.41
N PHE A 492 2.62 17.12 -13.86
CA PHE A 492 2.46 15.91 -14.65
C PHE A 492 1.18 15.96 -15.51
N ILE A 493 0.06 16.34 -14.90
CA ILE A 493 -1.24 16.41 -15.58
C ILE A 493 -1.28 17.57 -16.59
N LYS A 494 -0.71 18.73 -16.25
CA LYS A 494 -0.59 19.90 -17.15
C LYS A 494 0.11 19.52 -18.46
N ILE A 495 1.21 18.78 -18.37
CA ILE A 495 2.03 18.40 -19.53
C ILE A 495 1.39 17.25 -20.32
N ASN A 496 0.96 16.19 -19.64
CA ASN A 496 0.62 14.92 -20.30
C ASN A 496 -0.89 14.75 -20.53
N TYR A 497 -1.73 15.36 -19.70
CA TYR A 497 -3.18 15.16 -19.69
C TYR A 497 -3.97 16.47 -19.50
N PRO A 498 -3.69 17.56 -20.25
CA PRO A 498 -4.32 18.86 -20.06
C PRO A 498 -5.85 18.83 -20.24
N LYS A 499 -6.38 17.83 -20.94
CA LYS A 499 -7.83 17.61 -21.08
C LYS A 499 -8.53 17.36 -19.73
N TYR A 500 -7.86 16.73 -18.75
CA TYR A 500 -8.45 16.45 -17.44
C TYR A 500 -8.58 17.73 -16.60
N LEU A 501 -7.59 18.63 -16.64
CA LEU A 501 -7.69 19.94 -15.99
C LEU A 501 -8.90 20.74 -16.47
N LYS A 502 -9.23 20.62 -17.77
CA LYS A 502 -10.41 21.28 -18.34
C LYS A 502 -11.73 20.74 -17.82
N GLN A 503 -11.76 19.51 -17.31
CA GLN A 503 -12.95 18.86 -16.75
C GLN A 503 -13.12 19.16 -15.25
N TRP A 504 -12.05 19.56 -14.56
CA TRP A 504 -12.03 19.83 -13.13
C TRP A 504 -12.59 21.22 -12.82
N LYS A 505 -13.92 21.29 -12.79
CA LYS A 505 -14.68 22.51 -12.52
C LYS A 505 -14.22 23.25 -11.26
N TYR A 506 -13.91 22.55 -10.17
CA TYR A 506 -13.59 23.19 -8.91
C TYR A 506 -12.15 23.69 -8.89
N TYR A 507 -11.23 22.92 -9.48
CA TYR A 507 -9.87 23.41 -9.72
C TYR A 507 -9.84 24.67 -10.59
N GLN A 508 -10.64 24.74 -11.65
CA GLN A 508 -10.72 25.94 -12.50
C GLN A 508 -11.16 27.18 -11.72
N LYS A 509 -12.18 27.05 -10.86
CA LYS A 509 -12.61 28.14 -9.97
C LYS A 509 -11.51 28.55 -8.99
N PHE A 510 -10.81 27.57 -8.44
CA PHE A 510 -9.66 27.84 -7.56
C PHE A 510 -8.53 28.57 -8.29
N GLU A 511 -8.22 28.19 -9.53
CA GLU A 511 -7.18 28.85 -10.33
C GLU A 511 -7.57 30.30 -10.65
N GLN A 512 -8.83 30.55 -11.05
CA GLN A 512 -9.35 31.90 -11.27
C GLN A 512 -9.21 32.78 -10.02
N MET A 513 -9.64 32.28 -8.86
CA MET A 513 -9.59 33.04 -7.62
C MET A 513 -8.15 33.33 -7.14
N CYS A 514 -7.17 32.53 -7.58
CA CYS A 514 -5.76 32.79 -7.31
C CYS A 514 -5.20 33.92 -8.17
N ASN A 515 -5.81 34.20 -9.33
CA ASN A 515 -5.39 35.24 -10.28
C ASN A 515 -6.09 36.59 -10.03
N GLU A 516 -7.19 36.62 -9.30
CA GLU A 516 -7.97 37.83 -8.96
C GLU A 516 -7.37 38.66 -7.81
N THR A 517 -6.03 38.75 -7.74
CA THR A 517 -5.29 39.40 -6.62
C THR A 517 -5.77 40.78 -6.22
#